data_AF-A0A381WPA0-F1
#
_entry.id   AF-A0A381WPA0-F1
#
_cell.length_a   1.000
_cell.length_b   1.000
_cell.length_c   1.000
_cell.angle_alpha   90.00
_cell.angle_beta   90.00
_cell.angle_gamma   90.00
#
_symmetry.space_group_name_H-M   'P 1'
#
loop_
_entity.id
_entity.type
_entity.pdbx_description
1 polymer ?
#
loop_
_entity_poly.entity_id
_entity_poly.type
_entity_poly.pdbx_seq_one_letter_code
_entity_poly.pdbx_strand_id
1 'polypeptide(L)'
;MFARSFIQQGTLLLSFVSIHAVTAVDEFEQVLKPLFAKRCVKCHGGEKVKGKVNLKEIANTKQFLAKPELIKQLIEVIDVADMPPEDEPRLTEAQRANLLATLKVQLRAATATVKGERIPIRRLNRFQYNNAVRDLFQLNRDVFPLPEKLMTRQTIYLNAPKMPDRVNVRSLTLNPADGLREVKAFPKDLRASHGFDNQANQLTLSPLLLDAFLRLSVSIVESPDFNENTVGVWDTFFTPPSEGTDLLADTRKRIAAFLKQAFRGPVEAATVDRYTAYALDKMKEELSFTDSMKKVASGALSSPMFLYRYPATDAKAY
;
A
#
# COMPACT_ATOMS: atom_id res chain seq x y z
N MET A 1 -72.15 -9.08 0.10
CA MET A 1 -71.50 -7.80 0.44
C MET A 1 -70.03 -7.88 0.03
N PHE A 2 -69.70 -7.74 -1.26
CA PHE A 2 -68.31 -7.59 -1.72
C PHE A 2 -68.32 -6.76 -3.01
N ALA A 3 -67.63 -5.62 -2.96
CA ALA A 3 -67.68 -4.54 -3.93
C ALA A 3 -66.69 -4.74 -5.09
N ARG A 4 -67.08 -4.26 -6.27
CA ARG A 4 -66.30 -4.23 -7.51
C ARG A 4 -65.27 -3.09 -7.47
N SER A 5 -64.03 -3.36 -7.88
CA SER A 5 -62.95 -2.36 -7.97
C SER A 5 -63.11 -1.46 -9.20
N PHE A 6 -63.07 -0.14 -8.98
CA PHE A 6 -62.87 0.89 -9.99
C PHE A 6 -61.37 1.06 -10.26
N ILE A 7 -60.94 1.03 -11.51
CA ILE A 7 -59.57 1.34 -11.94
C ILE A 7 -59.56 2.82 -12.38
N GLN A 8 -58.92 3.69 -11.60
CA GLN A 8 -58.58 5.05 -12.03
C GLN A 8 -57.15 5.05 -12.57
N GLN A 9 -57.01 5.39 -13.85
CA GLN A 9 -55.71 5.65 -14.48
C GLN A 9 -55.21 7.03 -14.05
N GLY A 10 -54.13 7.06 -13.26
CA GLY A 10 -53.39 8.29 -12.94
C GLY A 10 -52.11 8.35 -13.78
N THR A 11 -52.05 9.29 -14.71
CA THR A 11 -50.89 9.57 -15.54
C THR A 11 -49.81 10.26 -14.70
N LEU A 12 -48.72 9.55 -14.38
CA LEU A 12 -47.57 10.07 -13.64
C LEU A 12 -46.59 10.76 -14.61
N LEU A 13 -46.54 12.09 -14.62
CA LEU A 13 -45.49 12.85 -15.32
C LEU A 13 -44.16 12.69 -14.56
N LEU A 14 -43.21 11.95 -15.12
CA LEU A 14 -41.81 11.94 -14.66
C LEU A 14 -41.08 13.17 -15.22
N SER A 15 -40.81 14.13 -14.35
CA SER A 15 -39.86 15.22 -14.60
C SER A 15 -38.44 14.66 -14.61
N PHE A 16 -37.83 14.54 -15.78
CA PHE A 16 -36.40 14.23 -15.93
C PHE A 16 -35.57 15.43 -15.41
N VAL A 17 -35.01 15.30 -14.21
CA VAL A 17 -33.95 16.19 -13.74
C VAL A 17 -32.65 15.74 -14.38
N SER A 18 -32.23 16.43 -15.43
CA SER A 18 -30.93 16.23 -16.07
C SER A 18 -29.81 16.70 -15.15
N ILE A 19 -29.15 15.75 -14.48
CA ILE A 19 -27.89 15.98 -13.76
C ILE A 19 -26.82 16.26 -14.81
N HIS A 20 -26.49 17.53 -15.02
CA HIS A 20 -25.39 17.92 -15.90
C HIS A 20 -24.07 17.61 -15.19
N ALA A 21 -23.26 16.74 -15.80
CA ALA A 21 -21.88 16.57 -15.41
C ALA A 21 -21.11 17.85 -15.77
N VAL A 22 -20.86 18.70 -14.77
CA VAL A 22 -20.03 19.90 -14.91
C VAL A 22 -18.60 19.43 -15.24
N THR A 23 -18.09 19.85 -16.39
CA THR A 23 -16.75 19.47 -16.85
C THR A 23 -15.69 20.40 -16.26
N ALA A 24 -14.48 19.91 -16.04
CA ALA A 24 -13.36 20.70 -15.50
C ALA A 24 -13.04 21.96 -16.34
N VAL A 25 -13.41 21.96 -17.63
CA VAL A 25 -13.30 23.11 -18.55
C VAL A 25 -14.15 24.29 -18.05
N ASP A 26 -15.33 24.00 -17.51
CA ASP A 26 -16.31 24.98 -17.10
C ASP A 26 -16.01 25.58 -15.71
N GLU A 27 -15.49 24.76 -14.80
CA GLU A 27 -15.18 25.20 -13.42
C GLU A 27 -14.05 26.23 -13.34
N PHE A 28 -13.01 26.12 -14.18
CA PHE A 28 -11.92 27.10 -14.14
C PHE A 28 -12.40 28.50 -14.60
N GLU A 29 -13.10 28.57 -15.73
CA GLU A 29 -13.57 29.84 -16.29
C GLU A 29 -14.69 30.47 -15.45
N GLN A 30 -15.62 29.67 -14.94
CA GLN A 30 -16.78 30.18 -14.19
C GLN A 30 -16.48 30.44 -12.71
N VAL A 31 -15.59 29.67 -12.08
CA VAL A 31 -15.38 29.72 -10.62
C VAL A 31 -14.00 30.25 -10.26
N LEU A 32 -12.93 29.64 -10.79
CA LEU A 32 -11.56 29.97 -10.36
C LEU A 32 -11.08 31.32 -10.89
N LYS A 33 -11.32 31.61 -12.18
CA LYS A 33 -10.84 32.84 -12.82
C LYS A 33 -11.44 34.12 -12.22
N PRO A 34 -12.77 34.21 -11.95
CA PRO A 34 -13.34 35.35 -11.24
C PRO A 34 -12.80 35.47 -9.80
N LEU A 35 -12.60 34.35 -9.11
CA LEU A 35 -12.08 34.35 -7.74
C LEU A 35 -10.63 34.85 -7.69
N PHE A 36 -9.78 34.36 -8.61
CA PHE A 36 -8.40 34.81 -8.73
C PHE A 36 -8.32 36.31 -9.02
N ALA A 37 -9.13 36.81 -9.97
CA ALA A 37 -9.19 38.24 -10.27
C ALA A 37 -9.60 39.07 -9.04
N LYS A 38 -10.57 38.59 -8.25
CA LYS A 38 -11.10 39.31 -7.09
C LYS A 38 -10.19 39.29 -5.86
N ARG A 39 -9.47 38.20 -5.61
CA ARG A 39 -8.80 37.96 -4.31
C ARG A 39 -7.30 37.67 -4.42
N CYS A 40 -6.80 37.20 -5.55
CA CYS A 40 -5.43 36.69 -5.66
C CYS A 40 -4.52 37.58 -6.53
N VAL A 41 -5.03 38.10 -7.65
CA VAL A 41 -4.26 38.87 -8.64
C VAL A 41 -3.69 40.18 -8.07
N LYS A 42 -4.29 40.75 -7.02
CA LYS A 42 -3.77 41.95 -6.34
C LYS A 42 -2.33 41.76 -5.81
N CYS A 43 -1.99 40.54 -5.38
CA CYS A 43 -0.67 40.19 -4.85
C CYS A 43 0.13 39.22 -5.75
N HIS A 44 -0.57 38.49 -6.62
CA HIS A 44 -0.02 37.48 -7.52
C HIS A 44 -0.34 37.82 -8.98
N GLY A 45 -0.09 39.08 -9.38
CA GLY A 45 -0.28 39.54 -10.75
C GLY A 45 0.04 41.02 -10.97
N GLY A 46 0.47 41.34 -12.20
CA GLY A 46 0.78 42.72 -12.59
C GLY A 46 2.02 43.27 -11.88
N GLU A 47 1.89 44.41 -11.19
CA GLU A 47 2.99 45.10 -10.52
C GLU A 47 3.51 44.39 -9.26
N LYS A 48 2.71 43.47 -8.67
CA LYS A 48 3.11 42.68 -7.49
C LYS A 48 3.03 41.19 -7.81
N VAL A 49 4.17 40.51 -7.76
CA VAL A 49 4.30 39.07 -8.01
C VAL A 49 4.90 38.39 -6.78
N LYS A 50 4.14 38.36 -5.67
CA LYS A 50 4.57 37.69 -4.44
C LYS A 50 4.76 36.19 -4.72
N GLY A 51 5.78 35.59 -4.11
CA GLY A 51 6.08 34.16 -4.27
C GLY A 51 6.47 33.71 -5.69
N LYS A 52 6.81 34.64 -6.59
CA LYS A 52 7.09 34.36 -8.02
C LYS A 52 5.92 33.69 -8.76
N VAL A 53 4.70 33.84 -8.25
CA VAL A 53 3.47 33.31 -8.86
C VAL A 53 2.69 34.44 -9.52
N ASN A 54 2.47 34.35 -10.83
CA ASN A 54 1.65 35.30 -11.60
C ASN A 54 0.40 34.59 -12.15
N LEU A 55 -0.73 34.76 -11.47
CA LEU A 55 -2.02 34.18 -11.87
C LEU A 55 -2.67 34.93 -13.03
N LYS A 56 -2.23 36.16 -13.33
CA LYS A 56 -2.78 36.97 -14.43
C LYS A 56 -2.38 36.44 -15.81
N GLU A 57 -1.24 35.75 -15.91
CA GLU A 57 -0.77 35.12 -17.15
C GLU A 57 -1.57 33.88 -17.55
N ILE A 58 -2.40 33.35 -16.65
CA ILE A 58 -3.20 32.15 -16.87
C ILE A 58 -4.54 32.57 -17.48
N ALA A 59 -4.60 32.58 -18.81
CA ALA A 59 -5.74 33.10 -19.55
C ALA A 59 -6.90 32.10 -19.67
N ASN A 60 -6.60 30.80 -19.67
CA ASN A 60 -7.61 29.75 -19.90
C ASN A 60 -7.30 28.43 -19.20
N THR A 61 -8.31 27.55 -19.15
CA THR A 61 -8.23 26.24 -18.51
C THR A 61 -7.06 25.39 -19.01
N LYS A 62 -6.77 25.40 -20.32
CA LYS A 62 -5.66 24.62 -20.91
C LYS A 62 -4.31 25.06 -20.33
N GLN A 63 -4.09 26.37 -20.19
CA GLN A 63 -2.86 26.90 -19.58
C GLN A 63 -2.77 26.59 -18.09
N PHE A 64 -3.89 26.59 -17.38
CA PHE A 64 -3.93 26.23 -15.96
C PHE A 64 -3.58 24.75 -15.74
N LEU A 65 -4.23 23.86 -16.50
CA LEU A 65 -4.00 22.42 -16.44
C LEU A 65 -2.59 22.01 -16.89
N ALA A 66 -1.92 22.83 -17.70
CA ALA A 66 -0.52 22.60 -18.09
C ALA A 66 0.49 22.89 -16.95
N LYS A 67 0.05 23.38 -15.78
CA LYS A 67 0.91 23.74 -14.64
C LYS A 67 0.50 23.00 -13.33
N PRO A 68 0.56 21.66 -13.27
CA PRO A 68 0.11 20.90 -12.11
C PRO A 68 0.85 21.24 -10.80
N GLU A 69 2.14 21.58 -10.86
CA GLU A 69 2.94 22.00 -9.70
C GLU A 69 2.41 23.30 -9.09
N LEU A 70 1.97 24.25 -9.94
CA LEU A 70 1.36 25.48 -9.48
C LEU A 70 0.01 25.20 -8.78
N ILE A 71 -0.82 24.33 -9.36
CA ILE A 71 -2.10 23.95 -8.75
C ILE A 71 -1.85 23.30 -7.37
N LYS A 72 -0.84 22.43 -7.27
CA LYS A 72 -0.43 21.81 -6.00
C LYS A 72 0.00 22.88 -4.97
N GLN A 73 0.86 23.83 -5.36
CA GLN A 73 1.29 24.92 -4.48
C GLN A 73 0.12 25.76 -3.97
N LEU A 74 -0.84 26.10 -4.86
CA LEU A 74 -2.05 26.82 -4.46
C LEU A 74 -2.85 26.04 -3.42
N ILE A 75 -3.04 24.73 -3.62
CA ILE A 75 -3.71 23.87 -2.64
C ILE A 75 -2.97 23.90 -1.31
N GLU A 76 -1.65 23.71 -1.29
CA GLU A 76 -0.85 23.66 -0.07
C GLU A 76 -0.99 24.94 0.75
N VAL A 77 -0.79 26.13 0.16
CA VAL A 77 -0.84 27.40 0.88
C VAL A 77 -2.26 27.80 1.34
N ILE A 78 -3.29 27.39 0.62
CA ILE A 78 -4.69 27.62 1.00
C ILE A 78 -5.13 26.61 2.08
N ASP A 79 -4.66 25.37 2.01
CA ASP A 79 -4.99 24.30 2.97
C ASP A 79 -4.35 24.54 4.33
N VAL A 80 -3.20 25.22 4.41
CA VAL A 80 -2.63 25.65 5.71
C VAL A 80 -3.07 27.04 6.15
N ALA A 81 -3.92 27.72 5.36
CA ALA A 81 -4.43 29.07 5.60
C ALA A 81 -3.34 30.17 5.64
N ASP A 82 -2.22 29.97 4.95
CA ASP A 82 -1.17 30.98 4.75
C ASP A 82 -1.59 32.08 3.75
N MET A 83 -2.58 31.77 2.91
CA MET A 83 -3.17 32.71 1.96
C MET A 83 -4.68 32.86 2.20
N PRO A 84 -5.23 34.10 2.21
CA PRO A 84 -4.57 35.40 1.98
C PRO A 84 -3.64 35.85 3.14
N PRO A 85 -2.68 36.76 2.90
CA PRO A 85 -1.78 37.25 3.93
C PRO A 85 -2.51 38.02 5.04
N GLU A 86 -1.85 38.23 6.18
CA GLU A 86 -2.47 38.82 7.39
C GLU A 86 -3.07 40.22 7.16
N ASP A 87 -2.57 40.98 6.19
CA ASP A 87 -3.02 42.32 5.80
C ASP A 87 -4.28 42.32 4.90
N GLU A 88 -4.78 41.14 4.50
CA GLU A 88 -5.95 40.98 3.63
C GLU A 88 -7.10 40.23 4.31
N PRO A 89 -8.36 40.45 3.89
CA PRO A 89 -9.51 39.74 4.45
C PRO A 89 -9.40 38.21 4.25
N ARG A 90 -9.53 37.46 5.35
CA ARG A 90 -9.52 35.99 5.33
C ARG A 90 -10.67 35.41 4.53
N LEU A 91 -10.45 34.23 3.95
CA LEU A 91 -11.51 33.42 3.36
C LEU A 91 -12.37 32.82 4.47
N THR A 92 -13.69 32.78 4.25
CA THR A 92 -14.57 31.98 5.11
C THR A 92 -14.28 30.49 4.92
N GLU A 93 -14.58 29.66 5.92
CA GLU A 93 -14.32 28.22 5.84
C GLU A 93 -15.04 27.56 4.66
N ALA A 94 -16.27 27.99 4.37
CA ALA A 94 -17.02 27.52 3.20
C ALA A 94 -16.35 27.89 1.87
N GLN A 95 -15.81 29.11 1.76
CA GLN A 95 -15.09 29.54 0.55
C GLN A 95 -13.77 28.78 0.38
N ARG A 96 -13.04 28.56 1.47
CA ARG A 96 -11.79 27.80 1.48
C ARG A 96 -12.02 26.34 1.09
N ALA A 97 -13.02 25.68 1.69
CA ALA A 97 -13.39 24.30 1.36
C ALA A 97 -13.78 24.15 -0.11
N ASN A 98 -14.63 25.06 -0.63
CA ASN A 98 -15.04 25.04 -2.04
C ASN A 98 -13.85 25.26 -2.98
N LEU A 99 -12.97 26.22 -2.68
CA LEU A 99 -11.78 26.49 -3.46
C LEU A 99 -10.83 25.29 -3.50
N LEU A 100 -10.58 24.66 -2.35
CA LEU A 100 -9.76 23.46 -2.27
C LEU A 100 -10.37 22.28 -3.03
N ALA A 101 -11.69 22.11 -2.98
CA ALA A 101 -12.38 21.07 -3.74
C ALA A 101 -12.20 21.27 -5.25
N THR A 102 -12.44 22.48 -5.75
CA THR A 102 -12.27 22.81 -7.18
C THR A 102 -10.81 22.65 -7.62
N LEU A 103 -9.83 23.16 -6.87
CA LEU A 103 -8.41 23.01 -7.20
C LEU A 103 -7.97 21.54 -7.21
N LYS A 104 -8.49 20.70 -6.30
CA LYS A 104 -8.22 19.25 -6.29
C LYS A 104 -8.78 18.55 -7.54
N VAL A 105 -9.96 18.96 -8.02
CA VAL A 105 -10.52 18.45 -9.29
C VAL A 105 -9.63 18.84 -10.47
N GLN A 106 -9.19 20.09 -10.53
CA GLN A 106 -8.30 20.58 -11.58
C GLN A 106 -6.93 19.89 -11.54
N LEU A 107 -6.35 19.65 -10.36
CA LEU A 107 -5.09 18.91 -10.22
C LEU A 107 -5.23 17.47 -10.73
N ARG A 108 -6.35 16.80 -10.43
CA ARG A 108 -6.63 15.47 -10.98
C ARG A 108 -6.74 15.50 -12.49
N ALA A 109 -7.43 16.49 -13.07
CA ALA A 109 -7.52 16.64 -14.52
C ALA A 109 -6.16 16.92 -15.16
N ALA A 110 -5.34 17.78 -14.55
CA ALA A 110 -3.99 18.12 -15.00
C ALA A 110 -3.03 16.93 -14.98
N THR A 111 -3.24 15.99 -14.05
CA THR A 111 -2.39 14.81 -13.85
C THR A 111 -2.98 13.52 -14.45
N ALA A 112 -4.18 13.56 -15.02
CA ALA A 112 -4.89 12.38 -15.52
C ALA A 112 -4.12 11.62 -16.62
N THR A 113 -3.33 12.33 -17.43
CA THR A 113 -2.50 11.76 -18.51
C THR A 113 -1.04 11.58 -18.12
N VAL A 114 -0.63 12.10 -16.96
CA VAL A 114 0.72 11.91 -16.43
C VAL A 114 0.78 10.48 -15.90
N LYS A 115 1.46 9.60 -16.65
CA LYS A 115 1.89 8.32 -16.08
C LYS A 115 2.75 8.65 -14.88
N GLY A 116 2.23 8.41 -13.67
CA GLY A 116 2.97 8.64 -12.43
C GLY A 116 4.37 8.04 -12.54
N GLU A 117 5.36 8.72 -11.96
CA GLU A 117 6.73 8.20 -11.93
C GLU A 117 6.69 6.73 -11.48
N ARG A 118 7.33 5.87 -12.27
CA ARG A 118 7.41 4.44 -11.94
C ARG A 118 8.01 4.34 -10.55
N ILE A 119 7.22 3.80 -9.61
CA ILE A 119 7.71 3.55 -8.26
C ILE A 119 8.90 2.60 -8.42
N PRO A 120 10.11 3.03 -8.04
CA PRO A 120 11.30 2.22 -8.23
C PRO A 120 11.15 0.91 -7.47
N ILE A 121 11.56 -0.18 -8.12
CA ILE A 121 11.64 -1.50 -7.52
C ILE A 121 12.54 -1.41 -6.29
N ARG A 122 12.04 -1.89 -5.15
CA ARG A 122 12.78 -1.89 -3.90
C ARG A 122 12.56 -3.18 -3.14
N ARG A 123 13.60 -3.67 -2.46
CA ARG A 123 13.43 -4.83 -1.59
C ARG A 123 12.65 -4.47 -0.33
N LEU A 124 12.17 -5.49 0.37
CA LEU A 124 11.63 -5.36 1.71
C LEU A 124 12.76 -4.97 2.67
N ASN A 125 12.49 -3.99 3.53
CA ASN A 125 13.32 -3.73 4.69
C ASN A 125 13.03 -4.76 5.80
N ARG A 126 13.81 -4.73 6.90
CA ARG A 126 13.67 -5.70 8.01
C ARG A 126 12.25 -5.79 8.58
N PHE A 127 11.57 -4.67 8.77
CA PHE A 127 10.20 -4.65 9.29
C PHE A 127 9.22 -5.26 8.29
N GLN A 128 9.36 -4.91 7.02
CA GLN A 128 8.50 -5.39 5.94
C GLN A 128 8.69 -6.90 5.70
N TYR A 129 9.93 -7.40 5.75
CA TYR A 129 10.21 -8.82 5.64
C TYR A 129 9.61 -9.59 6.83
N ASN A 130 9.84 -9.12 8.06
CA ASN A 130 9.25 -9.71 9.26
C ASN A 130 7.74 -9.81 9.14
N ASN A 131 7.05 -8.71 8.82
CA ASN A 131 5.61 -8.69 8.73
C ASN A 131 5.10 -9.56 7.56
N ALA A 132 5.77 -9.53 6.40
CA ALA A 132 5.39 -10.37 5.27
C ALA A 132 5.46 -11.87 5.59
N VAL A 133 6.52 -12.31 6.29
CA VAL A 133 6.65 -13.71 6.72
C VAL A 133 5.60 -14.05 7.78
N ARG A 134 5.39 -13.16 8.75
CA ARG A 134 4.35 -13.33 9.77
C ARG A 134 2.97 -13.50 9.15
N ASP A 135 2.60 -12.64 8.21
CA ASP A 135 1.30 -12.68 7.57
C ASP A 135 1.16 -13.93 6.68
N LEU A 136 2.21 -14.29 5.94
CA LEU A 136 2.22 -15.45 5.06
C LEU A 136 1.99 -16.77 5.80
N PHE A 137 2.61 -16.93 6.97
CA PHE A 137 2.49 -18.15 7.80
C PHE A 137 1.52 -18.00 8.97
N GLN A 138 0.87 -16.83 9.11
CA GLN A 138 -0.01 -16.49 10.22
C GLN A 138 0.66 -16.68 11.60
N LEU A 139 1.89 -16.18 11.74
CA LEU A 139 2.66 -16.29 12.97
C LEU A 139 2.16 -15.30 14.05
N ASN A 140 2.04 -15.80 15.27
CA ASN A 140 1.67 -14.99 16.44
C ASN A 140 2.83 -14.16 17.02
N ARG A 141 4.07 -14.38 16.58
CA ARG A 141 5.29 -13.71 17.07
C ARG A 141 6.16 -13.14 15.95
N ASP A 142 7.12 -12.29 16.30
CA ASP A 142 8.09 -11.76 15.34
C ASP A 142 9.03 -12.88 14.88
N VAL A 143 9.53 -12.77 13.65
CA VAL A 143 10.43 -13.76 13.04
C VAL A 143 11.81 -13.68 13.68
N PHE A 144 12.26 -12.46 13.93
CA PHE A 144 13.53 -12.17 14.59
C PHE A 144 13.38 -10.90 15.45
N PRO A 145 14.29 -10.66 16.41
CA PRO A 145 14.26 -9.45 17.22
C PRO A 145 14.36 -8.17 16.38
N LEU A 146 13.50 -7.20 16.71
CA LEU A 146 13.42 -5.88 16.07
C LEU A 146 13.62 -4.77 17.11
N PRO A 147 14.85 -4.62 17.67
CA PRO A 147 15.13 -3.62 18.70
C PRO A 147 14.84 -2.19 18.23
N GLU A 148 14.77 -1.95 16.92
CA GLU A 148 14.48 -0.65 16.33
C GLU A 148 13.04 -0.16 16.56
N LYS A 149 12.12 -1.01 17.05
CA LYS A 149 10.76 -0.56 17.41
C LYS A 149 10.77 0.13 18.78
N LEU A 150 10.88 1.46 18.77
CA LEU A 150 10.99 2.28 19.99
C LEU A 150 9.66 2.52 20.72
N MET A 151 8.56 2.66 19.99
CA MET A 151 7.22 2.90 20.58
C MET A 151 6.23 1.87 20.07
N THR A 152 6.37 0.64 20.57
CA THR A 152 5.38 -0.41 20.31
C THR A 152 4.23 -0.29 21.28
N ARG A 153 3.02 -0.33 20.75
CA ARG A 153 1.80 -0.37 21.56
C ARG A 153 1.72 -1.70 22.29
N GLN A 154 1.61 -1.66 23.61
CA GLN A 154 1.40 -2.85 24.43
C GLN A 154 -0.10 -3.17 24.61
N THR A 155 -0.93 -2.14 24.75
CA THR A 155 -2.39 -2.30 24.92
C THR A 155 -3.13 -2.07 23.60
N ILE A 156 -3.93 -3.03 23.14
CA ILE A 156 -4.72 -2.90 21.89
C ILE A 156 -5.93 -1.97 22.12
N TYR A 157 -5.69 -0.66 22.10
CA TYR A 157 -6.73 0.35 22.29
C TYR A 157 -7.50 0.72 21.00
N LEU A 158 -7.06 0.27 19.82
CA LEU A 158 -7.72 0.61 18.55
C LEU A 158 -9.09 -0.07 18.38
N ASN A 159 -9.35 -1.14 19.12
CA ASN A 159 -10.63 -1.83 19.10
C ASN A 159 -11.55 -1.35 20.24
N ALA A 160 -11.10 -0.39 21.05
CA ALA A 160 -11.89 0.14 22.14
C ALA A 160 -12.90 1.18 21.62
N PRO A 161 -14.14 1.20 22.13
CA PRO A 161 -15.17 2.17 21.71
C PRO A 161 -14.81 3.62 22.07
N LYS A 162 -13.91 3.83 23.05
CA LYS A 162 -13.36 5.13 23.43
C LYS A 162 -11.84 5.00 23.63
N MET A 163 -11.10 6.02 23.22
CA MET A 163 -9.66 6.11 23.48
C MET A 163 -9.40 6.17 25.00
N PRO A 164 -8.51 5.34 25.54
CA PRO A 164 -8.21 5.33 26.97
C PRO A 164 -7.37 6.54 27.36
N ASP A 165 -7.53 7.00 28.61
CA ASP A 165 -6.77 8.14 29.16
C ASP A 165 -5.26 7.84 29.31
N ARG A 166 -4.88 6.56 29.28
CA ARG A 166 -3.48 6.09 29.33
C ARG A 166 -3.26 4.95 28.35
N VAL A 167 -2.10 4.96 27.70
CA VAL A 167 -1.65 3.91 26.78
C VAL A 167 -0.29 3.40 27.24
N ASN A 168 -0.19 2.09 27.44
CA ASN A 168 1.09 1.45 27.71
C ASN A 168 1.86 1.27 26.40
N VAL A 169 3.09 1.77 26.40
CA VAL A 169 4.05 1.63 25.31
C VAL A 169 5.27 0.88 25.78
N ARG A 170 5.86 0.08 24.89
CA ARG A 170 7.09 -0.66 25.12
C ARG A 170 8.14 -0.22 24.10
N SER A 171 9.36 -0.02 24.59
CA SER A 171 10.56 0.11 23.75
C SER A 171 11.24 -1.24 23.63
N LEU A 172 11.34 -1.77 22.40
CA LEU A 172 12.05 -3.02 22.15
C LEU A 172 13.57 -2.86 22.22
N THR A 173 14.09 -1.63 22.25
CA THR A 173 15.51 -1.39 22.54
C THR A 173 15.81 -1.65 24.02
N LEU A 174 14.94 -1.18 24.93
CA LEU A 174 15.12 -1.34 26.37
C LEU A 174 14.65 -2.71 26.88
N ASN A 175 13.59 -3.23 26.27
CA ASN A 175 12.98 -4.51 26.63
C ASN A 175 12.79 -5.34 25.36
N PRO A 176 13.84 -6.05 24.89
CA PRO A 176 13.81 -6.83 23.67
C PRO A 176 12.66 -7.85 23.70
N ALA A 177 12.02 -8.03 22.55
CA ALA A 177 11.13 -9.17 22.33
C ALA A 177 11.86 -10.17 21.45
N ASP A 178 11.82 -11.44 21.84
CA ASP A 178 12.43 -12.50 21.07
C ASP A 178 11.63 -12.79 19.79
N GLY A 179 12.35 -13.28 18.78
CA GLY A 179 11.75 -13.83 17.58
C GLY A 179 11.54 -15.34 17.69
N LEU A 180 11.51 -16.00 16.53
CA LEU A 180 11.67 -17.45 16.47
C LEU A 180 13.07 -17.85 16.99
N ARG A 181 13.14 -18.92 17.78
CA ARG A 181 14.43 -19.46 18.24
C ARG A 181 15.33 -19.79 17.04
N GLU A 182 16.63 -19.52 17.21
CA GLU A 182 17.69 -19.80 16.21
C GLU A 182 17.60 -18.99 14.91
N VAL A 183 16.69 -18.02 14.82
CA VAL A 183 16.56 -17.14 13.65
C VAL A 183 17.30 -15.83 13.88
N LYS A 184 18.28 -15.53 13.03
CA LYS A 184 19.05 -14.27 13.06
C LYS A 184 18.66 -13.38 11.90
N ALA A 185 18.37 -12.11 12.20
CA ALA A 185 18.07 -11.12 11.18
C ALA A 185 19.28 -10.81 10.29
N PHE A 186 19.01 -10.41 9.05
CA PHE A 186 20.01 -9.78 8.18
C PHE A 186 20.38 -8.37 8.69
N PRO A 187 21.52 -7.80 8.24
CA PRO A 187 21.97 -6.48 8.69
C PRO A 187 20.91 -5.40 8.54
N LYS A 188 20.90 -4.45 9.48
CA LYS A 188 19.98 -3.32 9.47
C LYS A 188 20.30 -2.39 8.30
N ASP A 189 19.24 -1.99 7.61
CA ASP A 189 19.30 -0.94 6.59
C ASP A 189 19.70 0.40 7.22
N LEU A 190 20.61 1.11 6.56
CA LEU A 190 20.95 2.46 6.98
C LEU A 190 19.68 3.32 6.91
N ARG A 191 19.42 4.09 7.96
CA ARG A 191 18.40 5.11 7.87
C ARG A 191 18.93 6.19 6.95
N ALA A 192 18.15 6.52 5.93
CA ALA A 192 18.51 7.60 5.03
C ALA A 192 18.64 8.93 5.80
N SER A 193 19.22 9.93 5.15
CA SER A 193 19.38 11.31 5.66
C SER A 193 18.08 11.92 6.21
N HIS A 194 16.92 11.41 5.78
CA HIS A 194 15.59 11.84 6.20
C HIS A 194 14.90 10.90 7.21
N GLY A 195 15.61 9.91 7.77
CA GLY A 195 15.10 9.01 8.81
C GLY A 195 14.21 7.86 8.33
N PHE A 196 13.92 7.78 7.03
CA PHE A 196 13.12 6.70 6.44
C PHE A 196 13.98 5.49 6.05
N ASP A 197 13.44 4.29 6.26
CA ASP A 197 14.08 3.00 5.99
C ASP A 197 13.44 2.27 4.79
N ASN A 198 12.65 2.98 4.00
CA ASN A 198 11.88 2.44 2.87
C ASN A 198 12.30 3.04 1.52
N GLN A 199 13.48 3.69 1.45
CA GLN A 199 13.95 4.39 0.26
C GLN A 199 14.50 3.43 -0.79
N ALA A 200 13.99 3.51 -2.02
CA ALA A 200 14.32 2.56 -3.07
C ALA A 200 15.78 2.62 -3.55
N ASN A 201 16.37 3.82 -3.57
CA ASN A 201 17.78 4.02 -3.92
C ASN A 201 18.77 3.44 -2.90
N GLN A 202 18.32 3.07 -1.71
CA GLN A 202 19.14 2.44 -0.66
C GLN A 202 18.87 0.94 -0.51
N LEU A 203 17.67 0.49 -0.88
CA LEU A 203 17.24 -0.90 -0.75
C LEU A 203 17.66 -1.73 -1.97
N THR A 204 18.98 -1.82 -2.17
CA THR A 204 19.61 -2.70 -3.16
C THR A 204 19.88 -4.09 -2.58
N LEU A 205 20.12 -5.09 -3.45
CA LEU A 205 20.41 -6.47 -3.06
C LEU A 205 21.79 -6.89 -3.58
N SER A 206 22.80 -6.86 -2.70
CA SER A 206 24.11 -7.41 -3.01
C SER A 206 24.10 -8.95 -2.95
N PRO A 207 25.04 -9.64 -3.61
CA PRO A 207 25.15 -11.09 -3.50
C PRO A 207 25.28 -11.60 -2.06
N LEU A 208 26.03 -10.88 -1.22
CA LEU A 208 26.18 -11.20 0.21
C LEU A 208 24.85 -11.10 0.96
N LEU A 209 24.04 -10.09 0.62
CA LEU A 209 22.73 -9.93 1.23
C LEU A 209 21.73 -10.99 0.74
N LEU A 210 21.83 -11.42 -0.53
CA LEU A 210 21.04 -12.54 -1.04
C LEU A 210 21.37 -13.85 -0.31
N ASP A 211 22.64 -14.14 -0.06
CA ASP A 211 23.06 -15.28 0.76
C ASP A 211 22.49 -15.17 2.19
N ALA A 212 22.52 -13.99 2.79
CA ALA A 212 21.91 -13.76 4.10
C ALA A 212 20.39 -14.02 4.10
N PHE A 213 19.65 -13.66 3.03
CA PHE A 213 18.23 -13.97 2.90
C PHE A 213 17.96 -15.47 2.72
N LEU A 214 18.81 -16.19 1.98
CA LEU A 214 18.70 -17.64 1.84
C LEU A 214 18.95 -18.36 3.17
N ARG A 215 19.99 -17.97 3.91
CA ARG A 215 20.26 -18.53 5.24
C ARG A 215 19.13 -18.22 6.21
N LEU A 216 18.60 -17.00 6.15
CA LEU A 216 17.46 -16.58 6.95
C LEU A 216 16.23 -17.43 6.63
N SER A 217 15.87 -17.61 5.35
CA SER A 217 14.69 -18.40 4.97
C SER A 217 14.77 -19.86 5.45
N VAL A 218 15.96 -20.45 5.37
CA VAL A 218 16.23 -21.79 5.92
C VAL A 218 16.06 -21.79 7.44
N SER A 219 16.69 -20.86 8.16
CA SER A 219 16.59 -20.80 9.62
C SER A 219 15.16 -20.60 10.12
N ILE A 220 14.31 -19.88 9.37
CA ILE A 220 12.91 -19.66 9.74
C ILE A 220 12.13 -20.97 9.77
N VAL A 221 12.22 -21.77 8.71
CA VAL A 221 11.44 -23.01 8.58
C VAL A 221 12.01 -24.16 9.42
N GLU A 222 13.30 -24.10 9.74
CA GLU A 222 14.01 -25.06 10.59
C GLU A 222 13.93 -24.70 12.08
N SER A 223 13.46 -23.49 12.43
CA SER A 223 13.29 -23.08 13.82
C SER A 223 12.40 -24.06 14.59
N PRO A 224 12.76 -24.41 15.84
CA PRO A 224 11.90 -25.20 16.72
C PRO A 224 10.53 -24.56 16.97
N ASP A 225 10.43 -23.23 16.81
CA ASP A 225 9.18 -22.48 16.94
C ASP A 225 8.37 -22.43 15.64
N PHE A 226 8.82 -23.06 14.56
CA PHE A 226 8.09 -23.17 13.29
C PHE A 226 7.45 -24.57 13.17
N ASN A 227 6.30 -24.72 13.82
CA ASN A 227 5.56 -25.98 13.96
C ASN A 227 4.04 -25.75 13.94
N GLU A 228 3.27 -26.83 14.02
CA GLU A 228 1.80 -26.84 13.96
C GLU A 228 1.10 -25.95 15.00
N ASN A 229 1.73 -25.70 16.14
CA ASN A 229 1.13 -24.89 17.21
C ASN A 229 1.31 -23.38 16.99
N THR A 230 2.24 -22.98 16.12
CA THR A 230 2.64 -21.57 15.94
C THR A 230 2.37 -21.05 14.53
N VAL A 231 2.28 -21.93 13.54
CA VAL A 231 2.05 -21.61 12.13
C VAL A 231 0.58 -21.82 11.80
N GLY A 232 -0.18 -20.73 11.61
CA GLY A 232 -1.62 -20.83 11.37
C GLY A 232 -2.03 -21.47 10.04
N VAL A 233 -1.10 -21.59 9.08
CA VAL A 233 -1.35 -22.26 7.78
C VAL A 233 -0.96 -23.75 7.78
N TRP A 234 -0.60 -24.33 8.93
CA TRP A 234 0.00 -25.67 9.00
C TRP A 234 -0.82 -26.74 8.31
N ASP A 235 -2.09 -26.87 8.67
CA ASP A 235 -3.00 -27.88 8.10
C ASP A 235 -3.21 -27.72 6.60
N THR A 236 -3.19 -26.47 6.14
CA THR A 236 -3.44 -26.16 4.73
C THR A 236 -2.21 -26.32 3.84
N PHE A 237 -0.99 -26.29 4.39
CA PHE A 237 0.23 -26.27 3.57
C PHE A 237 1.27 -27.34 3.95
N PHE A 238 1.44 -27.66 5.23
CA PHE A 238 2.52 -28.52 5.72
C PHE A 238 2.07 -29.92 6.13
N THR A 239 0.80 -30.10 6.49
CA THR A 239 0.25 -31.41 6.86
C THR A 239 0.18 -32.34 5.64
N PRO A 240 0.68 -33.58 5.75
CA PRO A 240 0.62 -34.56 4.67
C PRO A 240 -0.82 -34.82 4.19
N PRO A 241 -1.04 -35.03 2.89
CA PRO A 241 -2.36 -35.38 2.38
C PRO A 241 -2.81 -36.76 2.90
N SER A 242 -4.13 -36.95 3.01
CA SER A 242 -4.71 -38.23 3.40
C SER A 242 -4.42 -39.32 2.37
N GLU A 243 -4.33 -40.56 2.82
CA GLU A 243 -4.11 -41.74 1.98
C GLU A 243 -5.14 -41.81 0.83
N GLY A 244 -4.69 -42.12 -0.38
CA GLY A 244 -5.52 -42.16 -1.59
C GLY A 244 -5.71 -40.82 -2.30
N THR A 245 -5.20 -39.71 -1.76
CA THR A 245 -5.18 -38.42 -2.46
C THR A 245 -4.12 -38.42 -3.56
N ASP A 246 -4.42 -37.82 -4.72
CA ASP A 246 -3.42 -37.53 -5.74
C ASP A 246 -2.38 -36.53 -5.20
N LEU A 247 -1.22 -37.05 -4.81
CA LEU A 247 -0.13 -36.29 -4.21
C LEU A 247 0.34 -35.15 -5.13
N LEU A 248 0.43 -35.37 -6.44
CA LEU A 248 0.91 -34.37 -7.38
C LEU A 248 -0.11 -33.23 -7.51
N ALA A 249 -1.39 -33.56 -7.71
CA ALA A 249 -2.43 -32.56 -7.84
C ALA A 249 -2.62 -31.74 -6.56
N ASP A 250 -2.59 -32.38 -5.39
CA ASP A 250 -2.73 -31.70 -4.09
C ASP A 250 -1.53 -30.80 -3.79
N THR A 251 -0.31 -31.31 -3.96
CA THR A 251 0.94 -30.53 -3.75
C THR A 251 0.94 -29.29 -4.65
N ARG A 252 0.62 -29.47 -5.94
CA ARG A 252 0.56 -28.36 -6.90
C ARG A 252 -0.46 -27.31 -6.48
N LYS A 253 -1.65 -27.73 -6.04
CA LYS A 253 -2.72 -26.83 -5.57
C LYS A 253 -2.28 -26.02 -4.36
N ARG A 254 -1.68 -26.66 -3.35
CA ARG A 254 -1.17 -25.98 -2.14
C ARG A 254 -0.08 -24.98 -2.48
N ILE A 255 0.88 -25.37 -3.33
CA ILE A 255 1.97 -24.49 -3.78
C ILE A 255 1.42 -23.30 -4.57
N ALA A 256 0.46 -23.51 -5.49
CA ALA A 256 -0.14 -22.41 -6.25
C ALA A 256 -0.80 -21.36 -5.34
N ALA A 257 -1.57 -21.81 -4.34
CA ALA A 257 -2.22 -20.92 -3.38
C ALA A 257 -1.19 -20.17 -2.51
N PHE A 258 -0.16 -20.87 -2.04
CA PHE A 258 0.91 -20.31 -1.24
C PHE A 258 1.74 -19.27 -2.01
N LEU A 259 2.19 -19.59 -3.23
CA LEU A 259 3.00 -18.68 -4.05
C LEU A 259 2.23 -17.42 -4.44
N LYS A 260 0.91 -17.52 -4.69
CA LYS A 260 0.06 -16.35 -4.95
C LYS A 260 0.11 -15.34 -3.79
N GLN A 261 0.12 -15.83 -2.55
CA GLN A 261 0.24 -14.98 -1.36
C GLN A 261 1.68 -14.49 -1.17
N ALA A 262 2.67 -15.38 -1.28
CA ALA A 262 4.07 -15.06 -1.11
C ALA A 262 4.55 -13.98 -2.10
N PHE A 263 4.18 -14.11 -3.38
CA PHE A 263 4.55 -13.18 -4.44
C PHE A 263 3.52 -12.06 -4.66
N ARG A 264 2.47 -12.02 -3.82
CA ARG A 264 1.49 -10.92 -3.73
C ARG A 264 0.79 -10.63 -5.07
N GLY A 265 0.53 -11.67 -5.85
CA GLY A 265 -0.01 -11.52 -7.20
C GLY A 265 -0.21 -12.86 -7.91
N PRO A 266 -0.74 -12.83 -9.15
CA PRO A 266 -0.78 -13.99 -10.02
C PRO A 266 0.63 -14.57 -10.24
N VAL A 267 0.72 -15.90 -10.35
CA VAL A 267 1.98 -16.61 -10.57
C VAL A 267 1.81 -17.47 -11.81
N GLU A 268 2.76 -17.39 -12.74
CA GLU A 268 2.76 -18.22 -13.95
C GLU A 268 2.72 -19.71 -13.63
N ALA A 269 2.01 -20.48 -14.46
CA ALA A 269 1.91 -21.93 -14.31
C ALA A 269 3.30 -22.60 -14.29
N ALA A 270 4.21 -22.19 -15.17
CA ALA A 270 5.57 -22.71 -15.22
C ALA A 270 6.35 -22.49 -13.90
N THR A 271 6.09 -21.38 -13.21
CA THR A 271 6.70 -21.13 -11.90
C THR A 271 6.12 -22.06 -10.84
N VAL A 272 4.79 -22.22 -10.78
CA VAL A 272 4.15 -23.18 -9.88
C VAL A 272 4.67 -24.59 -10.12
N ASP A 273 4.80 -25.00 -11.40
CA ASP A 273 5.25 -26.32 -11.78
C ASP A 273 6.71 -26.57 -11.37
N ARG A 274 7.60 -25.55 -11.46
CA ARG A 274 8.99 -25.65 -10.96
C ARG A 274 9.06 -25.89 -9.46
N TYR A 275 8.30 -25.14 -8.66
CA TYR A 275 8.28 -25.35 -7.20
C TYR A 275 7.64 -26.70 -6.84
N THR A 276 6.63 -27.14 -7.60
CA THR A 276 5.99 -28.45 -7.41
C THR A 276 6.95 -29.59 -7.72
N ALA A 277 7.65 -29.52 -8.85
CA ALA A 277 8.68 -30.50 -9.22
C ALA A 277 9.77 -30.59 -8.14
N TYR A 278 10.25 -29.44 -7.66
CA TYR A 278 11.22 -29.39 -6.57
C TYR A 278 10.73 -30.08 -5.29
N ALA A 279 9.47 -29.87 -4.90
CA ALA A 279 8.88 -30.54 -3.74
C ALA A 279 8.85 -32.05 -3.91
N LEU A 280 8.36 -32.53 -5.07
CA LEU A 280 8.24 -33.95 -5.36
C LEU A 280 9.60 -34.64 -5.48
N ASP A 281 10.60 -33.96 -6.04
CA ASP A 281 11.96 -34.50 -6.13
C ASP A 281 12.58 -34.65 -4.73
N LYS A 282 12.31 -33.72 -3.80
CA LYS A 282 12.74 -33.88 -2.40
C LYS A 282 12.06 -35.05 -1.71
N MET A 283 10.78 -35.31 -2.00
CA MET A 283 10.09 -36.49 -1.49
C MET A 283 10.65 -37.80 -2.05
N LYS A 284 11.11 -37.80 -3.32
CA LYS A 284 11.83 -38.95 -3.91
C LYS A 284 13.19 -39.18 -3.27
N GLU A 285 13.84 -38.12 -2.78
CA GLU A 285 15.06 -38.17 -1.96
C GLU A 285 14.77 -38.55 -0.49
N GLU A 286 13.63 -39.16 -0.19
CA GLU A 286 13.20 -39.63 1.14
C GLU A 286 12.96 -38.53 2.18
N LEU A 287 12.85 -37.24 1.79
CA LEU A 287 12.36 -36.22 2.71
C LEU A 287 10.86 -36.40 2.95
N SER A 288 10.45 -36.16 4.20
CA SER A 288 9.03 -36.12 4.54
C SER A 288 8.28 -35.08 3.69
N PHE A 289 6.97 -35.26 3.53
CA PHE A 289 6.13 -34.26 2.85
C PHE A 289 6.29 -32.88 3.51
N THR A 290 6.23 -32.84 4.84
CA THR A 290 6.36 -31.61 5.63
C THR A 290 7.71 -30.93 5.42
N ASP A 291 8.82 -31.68 5.45
CA ASP A 291 10.15 -31.10 5.25
C ASP A 291 10.37 -30.64 3.81
N SER A 292 9.82 -31.37 2.84
CA SER A 292 9.82 -30.95 1.43
C SER A 292 9.06 -29.63 1.24
N MET A 293 7.89 -29.48 1.88
CA MET A 293 7.11 -28.25 1.85
C MET A 293 7.81 -27.11 2.62
N LYS A 294 8.56 -27.39 3.69
CA LYS A 294 9.45 -26.42 4.35
C LYS A 294 10.56 -25.92 3.41
N LYS A 295 11.17 -26.81 2.62
CA LYS A 295 12.16 -26.39 1.60
C LYS A 295 11.53 -25.51 0.52
N VAL A 296 10.32 -25.83 0.06
CA VAL A 296 9.54 -24.98 -0.87
C VAL A 296 9.30 -23.59 -0.28
N ALA A 297 8.83 -23.54 0.97
CA ALA A 297 8.59 -22.29 1.70
C ALA A 297 9.88 -21.45 1.80
N SER A 298 10.99 -22.07 2.19
CA SER A 298 12.30 -21.40 2.23
C SER A 298 12.71 -20.84 0.86
N GLY A 299 12.56 -21.64 -0.21
CA GLY A 299 12.84 -21.21 -1.57
C GLY A 299 12.04 -19.97 -1.96
N ALA A 300 10.74 -19.96 -1.65
CA ALA A 300 9.88 -18.81 -1.92
C ALA A 300 10.31 -17.56 -1.13
N LEU A 301 10.62 -17.70 0.17
CA LEU A 301 11.06 -16.60 1.03
C LEU A 301 12.39 -15.94 0.60
N SER A 302 13.25 -16.70 -0.07
CA SER A 302 14.53 -16.21 -0.62
C SER A 302 14.43 -15.68 -2.06
N SER A 303 13.28 -15.89 -2.71
CA SER A 303 13.07 -15.48 -4.11
C SER A 303 13.05 -13.96 -4.27
N PRO A 304 13.63 -13.40 -5.34
CA PRO A 304 13.44 -11.99 -5.69
C PRO A 304 11.96 -11.58 -5.76
N MET A 305 11.06 -12.47 -6.18
CA MET A 305 9.62 -12.20 -6.23
C MET A 305 8.99 -11.99 -4.85
N PHE A 306 9.57 -12.60 -3.81
CA PHE A 306 9.17 -12.35 -2.43
C PHE A 306 9.86 -11.11 -1.86
N LEU A 307 11.16 -10.97 -2.12
CA LEU A 307 12.03 -9.93 -1.55
C LEU A 307 11.75 -8.54 -2.11
N TYR A 308 11.23 -8.41 -3.34
CA TYR A 308 10.96 -7.12 -3.97
C TYR A 308 9.48 -6.75 -3.93
N ARG A 309 9.22 -5.45 -3.83
CA ARG A 309 7.92 -4.86 -4.14
C ARG A 309 7.94 -4.33 -5.55
N TYR A 310 7.12 -4.91 -6.41
CA TYR A 310 6.84 -4.42 -7.74
C TYR A 310 5.62 -3.48 -7.69
N PRO A 311 5.66 -2.33 -8.39
CA PRO A 311 4.45 -1.52 -8.56
C PRO A 311 3.39 -2.30 -9.32
N ALA A 312 2.11 -2.07 -8.98
CA ALA A 312 0.97 -2.78 -9.55
C ALA A 312 0.86 -2.68 -11.09
N THR A 313 1.49 -1.67 -11.71
CA THR A 313 1.53 -1.48 -13.16
C THR A 313 2.45 -2.46 -13.88
N ASP A 314 3.43 -3.05 -13.17
CA ASP A 314 4.42 -3.97 -13.73
C ASP A 314 4.06 -5.44 -13.47
N ALA A 315 2.88 -5.71 -12.88
CA ALA A 315 2.36 -7.07 -12.63
C ALA A 315 2.02 -7.86 -13.90
N LYS A 316 2.33 -7.32 -15.09
CA LYS A 316 2.24 -8.00 -16.40
C LYS A 316 3.61 -8.37 -16.99
N ALA A 317 4.71 -8.15 -16.26
CA ALA A 317 6.06 -8.35 -16.77
C ALA A 317 6.68 -9.74 -16.46
N TYR A 318 5.95 -10.62 -15.77
CA TYR A 318 6.33 -12.01 -15.53
C TYR A 318 5.07 -12.86 -15.62
#